data_AF-A8TTX7-F1
#
_entry.id   AF-A8TTX7-F1
#
_cell.length_a   1.000
_cell.length_b   1.000
_cell.length_c   1.000
_cell.angle_alpha   90.00
_cell.angle_beta   90.00
_cell.angle_gamma   90.00
#
_symmetry.space_group_name_H-M   'P 1'
#
loop_
_entity.id
_entity.type
_entity.pdbx_description
1 polymer ?
#
loop_
_entity_poly.entity_id
_entity_poly.type
_entity_poly.pdbx_seq_one_letter_code
_entity_poly.pdbx_strand_id
1 'polypeptide(L)' 'MDFIEQLFGISPDGGDGSTEAMYIVALAAIVLLFTARPLLRKLAARRHD' A
#
# COMPACT_ATOMS: atom_id res chain seq x y z
N MET A 1 1.91 13.68 12.44
CA MET A 1 2.33 13.00 13.68
C MET A 1 2.62 11.60 13.23
N ASP A 2 3.84 11.46 12.75
CA ASP A 2 4.19 10.43 11.80
C ASP A 2 4.85 9.31 12.60
N PHE A 3 4.37 8.08 12.43
CA PHE A 3 4.74 6.99 13.34
C PHE A 3 6.26 6.72 13.28
N ILE A 4 6.90 6.98 12.14
CA ILE A 4 8.35 6.87 11.99
C ILE A 4 9.08 7.99 12.75
N GLU A 5 8.56 9.21 12.71
CA GLU A 5 9.09 10.31 13.54
C GLU A 5 9.00 9.98 15.03
N GLN A 6 7.89 9.37 15.47
CA GLN A 6 7.70 9.01 16.87
C GLN A 6 8.56 7.82 17.31
N LEU A 7 8.87 6.87 16.41
CA LEU A 7 9.64 5.67 16.73
C LEU A 7 11.16 5.90 16.65
N PHE A 8 11.62 6.80 15.77
CA PHE A 8 13.04 7.00 15.51
C PHE A 8 13.56 8.40 15.83
N GLY A 9 12.70 9.39 16.08
CA GLY A 9 13.12 10.77 16.38
C GLY A 9 13.82 11.47 15.22
N ILE A 10 13.75 10.88 14.03
CA ILE A 10 14.30 11.39 12.78
C ILE A 10 13.12 11.54 11.82
N SER A 11 13.02 12.72 11.22
CA SER A 11 12.04 13.06 10.18
C SER A 11 12.73 12.94 8.82
N PRO A 12 12.77 11.74 8.19
CA PRO A 12 13.48 11.55 6.92
C PRO A 12 12.94 12.42 5.78
N ASP A 13 11.67 12.84 5.84
CA ASP A 13 11.01 13.74 4.89
C ASP A 13 10.68 15.13 5.48
N GLY A 14 11.11 15.42 6.72
CA GLY A 14 10.77 16.67 7.40
C GLY A 14 9.38 16.72 8.03
N GLY A 15 8.69 15.58 8.18
CA GLY A 15 7.41 15.49 8.88
C GLY A 15 6.20 15.81 8.03
N ASP A 16 6.31 15.60 6.71
CA ASP A 16 5.21 15.75 5.75
C ASP A 16 4.38 14.46 5.56
N GLY A 17 4.82 13.34 6.16
CA GLY A 17 4.18 12.04 6.11
C GLY A 17 4.32 11.29 4.76
N SER A 18 5.17 11.77 3.85
CA SER A 18 5.39 11.15 2.53
C SER A 18 6.09 9.79 2.65
N THR A 19 6.92 9.59 3.68
CA THR A 19 7.59 8.32 3.96
C THR A 19 6.58 7.24 4.36
N GLU A 20 5.66 7.54 5.28
CA GLU A 20 4.55 6.66 5.66
C GLU A 20 3.65 6.35 4.47
N ALA A 21 3.32 7.36 3.66
CA ALA A 21 2.52 7.17 2.46
C ALA A 21 3.22 6.22 1.47
N MET A 22 4.53 6.34 1.30
CA MET A 22 5.32 5.44 0.45
C MET A 22 5.27 3.99 0.96
N TYR A 23 5.40 3.77 2.27
CA TYR A 23 5.30 2.44 2.86
C TYR A 23 3.90 1.84 2.71
N ILE A 24 2.84 2.62 2.93
CA ILE A 24 1.45 2.18 2.75
C ILE A 24 1.20 1.80 1.28
N VAL A 25 1.64 2.63 0.34
CA VAL A 25 1.51 2.36 -1.10
C VAL A 25 2.29 1.11 -1.50
N ALA A 26 3.51 0.93 -0.99
CA ALA A 26 4.31 -0.27 -1.25
C ALA A 26 3.63 -1.54 -0.73
N LEU A 27 3.10 -1.51 0.51
CA LEU A 27 2.33 -2.61 1.09
C LEU A 27 1.08 -2.93 0.27
N ALA A 28 0.32 -1.90 -0.12
CA ALA A 28 -0.87 -2.04 -0.94
C ALA A 28 -0.54 -2.67 -2.31
N ALA A 29 0.56 -2.25 -2.96
CA ALA A 29 1.01 -2.80 -4.23
C ALA A 29 1.39 -4.29 -4.12
N ILE A 30 2.08 -4.67 -3.04
CA ILE A 30 2.42 -6.07 -2.75
C ILE A 30 1.14 -6.91 -2.60
N VAL A 31 0.20 -6.46 -1.75
CA VAL A 31 -1.08 -7.16 -1.57
C VAL A 31 -1.83 -7.29 -2.88
N LEU A 32 -1.88 -6.22 -3.68
CA LEU A 32 -2.52 -6.23 -4.98
C LEU A 32 -1.86 -7.23 -5.93
N LEU A 33 -0.52 -7.31 -5.97
CA LEU A 33 0.19 -8.26 -6.84
C LEU A 33 -0.21 -9.71 -6.55
N PHE A 34 -0.35 -10.08 -5.27
CA PHE A 34 -0.72 -11.43 -4.87
C PHE A 34 -2.23 -11.71 -5.01
N THR A 35 -3.08 -10.69 -4.85
CA THR A 35 -4.54 -10.85 -4.88
C THR A 35 -5.18 -10.54 -6.23
N ALA A 36 -4.50 -9.82 -7.12
CA ALA A 36 -5.03 -9.40 -8.42
C ALA A 36 -5.33 -10.57 -9.34
N ARG A 37 -4.45 -11.59 -9.39
CA ARG A 37 -4.66 -12.77 -10.25
C ARG A 37 -5.99 -13.51 -9.97
N PRO A 38 -6.31 -13.89 -8.71
CA PRO A 38 -7.60 -14.52 -8.42
C PRO A 38 -8.79 -13.54 -8.53
N LEU A 39 -8.61 -12.26 -8.23
CA LEU A 39 -9.67 -11.24 -8.40
C LEU A 39 -10.05 -11.03 -9.86
N LEU A 40 -9.06 -10.85 -10.75
CA LEU A 40 -9.29 -10.66 -12.17
C LEU A 40 -9.94 -11.89 -12.81
N ARG A 41 -9.57 -13.10 -12.38
CA ARG A 41 -10.25 -14.34 -12.81
C ARG A 41 -11.71 -14.40 -12.37
N LYS A 42 -12.01 -14.03 -11.13
CA LYS A 42 -13.40 -13.96 -10.61
C LYS A 42 -14.22 -12.90 -11.33
N LEU A 43 -13.64 -11.74 -11.62
CA LEU A 43 -14.31 -10.65 -12.34
C LEU A 43 -14.55 -11.01 -13.81
N ALA A 44 -13.59 -11.68 -14.46
CA ALA A 44 -13.76 -12.18 -15.83
C ALA A 44 -14.84 -13.27 -15.92
N ALA A 45 -14.91 -14.18 -14.94
CA ALA A 45 -15.96 -15.20 -14.88
C ALA A 45 -17.36 -14.61 -14.70
N ARG A 46 -17.50 -13.54 -13.90
CA ARG A 46 -18.78 -12.83 -13.67
C ARG A 46 -19.28 -12.02 -14.86
N ARG A 47 -18.46 -11.81 -15.89
CA ARG A 47 -18.83 -11.02 -17.08
C ARG A 47 -19.45 -11.88 -18.20
N HIS A 48 -19.45 -13.20 -18.04
CA HIS A 48 -19.93 -14.17 -19.03
C HIS A 48 -21.28 -14.82 -18.70
N ASP A 49 -21.91 -14.44 -17.57
CA ASP A 49 -23.30 -14.77 -17.20
C ASP A 49 -24.22 -13.59 -17.53
#